data_AF-A0A6N8G9F8-F1
#
_entry.id   AF-A0A6N8G9F8-F1
#
_cell.length_a   1.000
_cell.length_b   1.000
_cell.length_c   1.000
_cell.angle_alpha   90.00
_cell.angle_beta   90.00
_cell.angle_gamma   90.00
#
_symmetry.space_group_name_H-M   'P 1'
#
loop_
_entity.id
_entity.type
_entity.pdbx_description
1 polymer ?
#
loop_
_entity_poly.entity_id
_entity_poly.type
_entity_poly.pdbx_seq_one_letter_code
_entity_poly.pdbx_strand_id
1 'polypeptide(L)'
;MNTTRDETGVRKVAAALIPGAKTIRRAVLVPAAALLAAAGLLVTGSPAQAATYYSSVKTYESSRDSGGIDTSAILDKAGFRGRTDYGVWFYAYGETVSMDVESDMYSRGKVTVVIYDRNGQWVDTQKYTVGIGARREINLDIPGYTNDLPEGYGVYTKICVGLSDTCTPYVRGNA
;
A
#
# COMPACT_ATOMS: atom_id res chain seq x y z
N MET A 1 -17.84 36.21 -36.23
CA MET A 1 -18.81 37.24 -35.78
C MET A 1 -18.70 37.26 -34.25
N ASN A 2 -17.84 38.07 -33.64
CA ASN A 2 -17.75 39.53 -33.57
C ASN A 2 -18.88 40.18 -32.75
N THR A 3 -18.47 40.89 -31.68
CA THR A 3 -19.12 42.00 -30.93
C THR A 3 -20.41 41.69 -30.14
N THR A 4 -20.48 41.68 -28.79
CA THR A 4 -20.23 42.65 -27.67
C THR A 4 -21.45 43.44 -27.21
N ARG A 5 -21.73 43.35 -25.89
CA ARG A 5 -22.20 44.39 -24.91
C ARG A 5 -23.54 45.10 -25.20
N ASP A 6 -24.25 45.71 -24.25
CA ASP A 6 -23.85 46.22 -22.95
C ASP A 6 -25.02 46.33 -21.96
N GLU A 7 -24.61 46.42 -20.70
CA GLU A 7 -25.30 46.95 -19.53
C GLU A 7 -25.85 48.37 -19.80
N THR A 8 -27.12 48.61 -19.51
CA THR A 8 -27.72 49.93 -19.15
C THR A 8 -29.25 49.71 -19.06
N GLY A 9 -29.85 49.67 -17.87
CA GLY A 9 -30.36 50.90 -17.30
C GLY A 9 -31.90 50.99 -17.39
N VAL A 10 -32.55 50.71 -16.26
CA VAL A 10 -33.70 51.48 -15.72
C VAL A 10 -35.12 51.30 -16.32
N ARG A 11 -35.95 50.59 -15.50
CA ARG A 11 -37.33 50.84 -14.98
C ARG A 11 -38.56 50.98 -15.91
N LYS A 12 -39.68 50.34 -15.47
CA LYS A 12 -40.89 50.95 -14.85
C LYS A 12 -41.92 49.86 -14.40
N VAL A 13 -42.21 49.71 -13.09
CA VAL A 13 -43.45 50.00 -12.27
C VAL A 13 -44.75 49.32 -12.76
N ALA A 14 -45.72 48.82 -11.96
CA ALA A 14 -46.18 48.93 -10.55
C ALA A 14 -47.00 47.64 -10.23
N ALA A 15 -47.55 47.30 -9.05
CA ALA A 15 -48.12 47.99 -7.88
C ALA A 15 -48.22 46.92 -6.73
N ALA A 16 -48.60 47.14 -5.47
CA ALA A 16 -49.20 48.24 -4.74
C ALA A 16 -48.85 48.10 -3.24
N LEU A 17 -48.83 49.23 -2.51
CA LEU A 17 -48.69 49.30 -1.05
C LEU A 17 -49.94 48.78 -0.32
N ILE A 18 -49.74 48.13 0.83
CA ILE A 18 -50.62 48.27 2.00
C ILE A 18 -49.74 48.61 3.22
N PRO A 19 -50.02 49.71 3.96
CA PRO A 19 -49.24 50.16 5.10
C PRO A 19 -49.75 49.61 6.43
N GLY A 20 -48.87 49.41 7.42
CA GLY A 20 -49.31 49.31 8.82
C GLY A 20 -48.39 48.51 9.75
N ALA A 21 -47.94 49.19 10.81
CA ALA A 21 -47.47 48.67 12.11
C ALA A 21 -46.12 47.94 12.21
N LYS A 22 -45.14 48.69 12.74
CA LYS A 22 -44.01 48.16 13.55
C LYS A 22 -44.53 47.15 14.57
N THR A 23 -43.81 46.03 14.80
CA THR A 23 -43.49 45.44 16.12
C THR A 23 -42.74 44.10 15.97
N ILE A 24 -41.49 44.09 16.44
CA ILE A 24 -40.76 43.06 17.20
C ILE A 24 -40.42 41.69 16.55
N ARG A 25 -39.10 41.47 16.45
CA ARG A 25 -38.41 40.19 16.29
C ARG A 25 -38.91 39.15 17.31
N ARG A 26 -39.37 37.97 16.86
CA ARG A 26 -39.04 36.65 17.45
C ARG A 26 -39.79 35.52 16.74
N ALA A 27 -39.07 34.39 16.65
CA ALA A 27 -39.55 33.04 16.36
C ALA A 27 -40.04 32.76 14.92
N VAL A 28 -39.08 32.56 14.01
CA VAL A 28 -39.30 31.66 12.87
C VAL A 28 -39.22 30.24 13.42
N LEU A 29 -40.39 29.61 13.59
CA LEU A 29 -40.54 28.17 13.56
C LEU A 29 -40.10 27.68 12.18
N VAL A 30 -38.88 27.16 12.06
CA VAL A 30 -38.49 26.36 10.90
C VAL A 30 -38.88 24.91 11.18
N PRO A 31 -39.68 24.26 10.31
CA PRO A 31 -40.19 22.93 10.56
C PRO A 31 -39.05 21.89 10.53
N ALA A 32 -39.07 21.02 11.54
CA ALA A 32 -38.17 19.89 11.76
C ALA A 32 -38.36 18.80 10.68
N ALA A 33 -37.93 19.07 9.45
CA ALA A 33 -38.04 18.13 8.33
C ALA A 33 -36.82 18.17 7.38
N ALA A 34 -35.63 18.46 7.92
CA ALA A 34 -34.38 18.41 7.15
C ALA A 34 -33.21 17.83 7.97
N LEU A 35 -33.49 16.89 8.88
CA LEU A 35 -32.47 16.23 9.70
C LEU A 35 -32.61 14.70 9.68
N LEU A 36 -32.86 14.12 8.50
CA LEU A 36 -32.95 12.67 8.31
C LEU A 36 -32.23 12.16 7.05
N ALA A 37 -31.23 12.89 6.54
CA ALA A 37 -30.41 12.46 5.40
C ALA A 37 -28.89 12.50 5.70
N ALA A 38 -28.48 12.34 6.96
CA ALA A 38 -27.06 12.28 7.34
C ALA A 38 -26.72 11.14 8.32
N ALA A 39 -27.60 10.14 8.45
CA ALA A 39 -27.43 9.04 9.41
C ALA A 39 -27.53 7.63 8.78
N GLY A 40 -27.48 7.52 7.45
CA GLY A 40 -27.52 6.23 6.77
C GLY A 40 -26.54 6.18 5.60
N LEU A 41 -25.63 5.20 5.64
CA LEU A 41 -24.71 4.78 4.57
C LEU A 41 -23.41 5.58 4.34
N LEU A 42 -22.71 5.94 5.41
CA LEU A 42 -21.24 5.94 5.37
C LEU A 42 -20.70 5.14 6.55
N VAL A 43 -21.16 3.89 6.68
CA VAL A 43 -20.29 2.84 7.25
C VAL A 43 -19.28 2.48 6.15
N THR A 44 -18.39 3.42 5.84
CA THR A 44 -17.13 3.08 5.18
C THR A 44 -16.34 2.32 6.23
N GLY A 45 -16.46 1.01 6.23
CA GLY A 45 -15.69 0.13 7.09
C GLY A 45 -14.20 0.43 6.94
N SER A 46 -13.68 1.09 7.96
CA SER A 46 -12.28 1.12 8.42
C SER A 46 -11.32 2.12 7.72
N PRO A 47 -10.39 2.69 8.51
CA PRO A 47 -9.04 2.15 8.44
C PRO A 47 -8.86 1.19 9.60
N ALA A 48 -8.44 -0.03 9.28
CA ALA A 48 -7.82 -0.90 10.26
C ALA A 48 -6.78 -0.04 10.98
N GLN A 49 -6.73 -0.11 12.31
CA GLN A 49 -5.68 0.54 13.09
C GLN A 49 -4.37 0.38 12.33
N ALA A 50 -3.67 1.49 12.07
CA ALA A 50 -2.34 1.44 11.47
C ALA A 50 -1.50 0.53 12.36
N ALA A 51 -1.39 -0.74 11.97
CA ALA A 51 -0.68 -1.72 12.75
C ALA A 51 0.78 -1.28 12.71
N THR A 52 1.36 -0.99 13.86
CA THR A 52 2.80 -0.79 13.94
C THR A 52 3.44 -2.15 13.66
N TYR A 53 4.36 -2.20 12.70
CA TYR A 53 5.12 -3.40 12.38
C TYR A 53 6.55 -3.26 12.89
N TYR A 54 7.13 -4.37 13.34
CA TYR A 54 8.55 -4.51 13.60
C TYR A 54 9.19 -5.26 12.45
N SER A 55 10.26 -4.70 11.89
CA SER A 55 11.04 -5.37 10.85
C SER A 55 12.22 -6.12 11.44
N SER A 56 12.46 -7.34 10.97
CA SER A 56 13.64 -8.14 11.28
C SER A 56 14.27 -8.65 9.98
N VAL A 57 15.59 -8.54 9.86
CA VAL A 57 16.34 -9.08 8.72
C VAL A 57 17.50 -9.93 9.21
N LYS A 58 17.79 -11.01 8.48
CA LYS A 58 18.95 -11.87 8.74
C LYS A 58 19.61 -12.27 7.44
N THR A 59 20.92 -12.47 7.50
CA THR A 59 21.75 -13.05 6.45
C THR A 59 22.59 -14.15 7.08
N TYR A 60 22.78 -15.26 6.37
CA TYR A 60 23.61 -16.35 6.84
C TYR A 60 24.20 -17.11 5.65
N GLU A 61 25.37 -17.69 5.83
CA GLU A 61 25.99 -18.54 4.80
C GLU A 61 25.08 -19.72 4.48
N SER A 62 24.94 -20.03 3.19
CA SER A 62 24.15 -21.18 2.77
C SER A 62 24.87 -22.47 3.16
N SER A 63 24.16 -23.38 3.80
CA SER A 63 24.71 -24.70 4.14
C SER A 63 24.72 -25.66 2.94
N ARG A 64 24.08 -25.26 1.84
CA ARG A 64 23.86 -26.08 0.65
C ARG A 64 24.50 -25.49 -0.60
N ASP A 65 25.02 -24.28 -0.50
CA ASP A 65 25.61 -23.54 -1.61
C ASP A 65 26.91 -22.85 -1.18
N SER A 66 28.01 -23.16 -1.86
CA SER A 66 29.34 -22.76 -1.41
C SER A 66 29.67 -21.34 -1.85
N GLY A 67 29.53 -20.37 -0.95
CA GLY A 67 29.72 -18.95 -1.25
C GLY A 67 28.39 -18.20 -1.36
N GLY A 68 27.29 -18.94 -1.42
CA GLY A 68 25.94 -18.43 -1.36
C GLY A 68 25.59 -17.86 0.02
N ILE A 69 24.74 -16.83 0.02
CA ILE A 69 24.24 -16.16 1.24
C ILE A 69 22.72 -16.18 1.19
N ASP A 70 22.14 -16.96 2.09
CA ASP A 70 20.71 -17.01 2.33
C ASP A 70 20.26 -15.79 3.14
N THR A 71 18.99 -15.40 2.99
CA THR A 71 18.43 -14.25 3.70
C THR A 71 17.01 -14.46 4.20
N SER A 72 16.64 -13.68 5.21
CA SER A 72 15.25 -13.48 5.61
C SER A 72 14.96 -12.00 5.87
N ALA A 73 13.77 -11.57 5.48
CA ALA A 73 13.21 -10.28 5.85
C ALA A 73 11.74 -10.46 6.25
N ILE A 74 11.44 -10.03 7.47
CA ILE A 74 10.16 -10.29 8.14
C ILE A 74 9.58 -8.97 8.67
N LEU A 75 8.27 -8.78 8.51
CA LEU A 75 7.48 -7.79 9.24
C LEU A 75 6.50 -8.51 10.14
N ASP A 76 6.53 -8.20 11.43
CA ASP A 76 5.61 -8.73 12.44
C ASP A 76 4.83 -7.58 13.08
N LYS A 77 3.54 -7.76 13.30
CA LYS A 77 2.68 -6.80 13.98
C LYS A 77 3.11 -6.65 15.44
N ALA A 78 3.14 -5.41 15.91
CA ALA A 78 3.49 -5.09 17.28
C ALA A 78 2.56 -5.80 18.28
N GLY A 79 3.17 -6.50 19.24
CA GLY A 79 2.45 -7.27 20.26
C GLY A 79 2.18 -8.72 19.89
N PHE A 80 2.48 -9.14 18.66
CA PHE A 80 2.44 -10.55 18.25
C PHE A 80 3.79 -11.23 18.55
N ARG A 81 3.77 -12.45 19.10
CA ARG A 81 4.97 -13.13 19.64
C ARG A 81 5.04 -14.60 19.25
N GLY A 82 4.89 -14.94 17.98
CA GLY A 82 5.09 -16.35 17.61
C GLY A 82 4.95 -16.77 16.16
N ARG A 83 4.54 -15.90 15.24
CA ARG A 83 4.48 -16.21 13.80
C ARG A 83 4.96 -15.03 12.97
N THR A 84 5.36 -15.34 11.74
CA THR A 84 5.78 -14.38 10.73
C THR A 84 4.56 -13.86 10.00
N ASP A 85 4.23 -12.59 10.18
CA ASP A 85 3.03 -12.00 9.56
C ASP A 85 3.23 -11.78 8.05
N TYR A 86 4.38 -11.22 7.69
CA TYR A 86 4.85 -11.10 6.31
C TYR A 86 6.32 -11.51 6.27
N GLY A 87 6.66 -12.46 5.42
CA GLY A 87 8.03 -12.93 5.26
C GLY A 87 8.46 -13.04 3.80
N VAL A 88 9.72 -12.72 3.54
CA VAL A 88 10.42 -13.12 2.33
C VAL A 88 11.78 -13.71 2.71
N TRP A 89 12.13 -14.81 2.05
CA TRP A 89 13.40 -15.49 2.18
C TRP A 89 13.99 -15.70 0.80
N PHE A 90 15.29 -15.51 0.68
CA PHE A 90 16.06 -15.95 -0.47
C PHE A 90 16.97 -17.08 -0.02
N TYR A 91 16.95 -18.18 -0.77
CA TYR A 91 17.85 -19.32 -0.61
C TYR A 91 18.79 -19.32 -1.80
N ALA A 92 20.10 -19.26 -1.54
CA ALA A 92 21.12 -19.28 -2.58
C ALA A 92 21.03 -20.59 -3.38
N TYR A 93 20.95 -21.72 -2.65
CA TYR A 93 20.73 -23.01 -3.27
C TYR A 93 19.43 -23.05 -4.07
N GLY A 94 19.57 -23.16 -5.41
CA GLY A 94 18.47 -23.18 -6.37
C GLY A 94 17.78 -21.82 -6.57
N GLU A 95 18.45 -20.74 -6.16
CA GLU A 95 18.03 -19.32 -6.20
C GLU A 95 16.53 -19.10 -6.00
N THR A 96 16.03 -19.71 -4.93
CA THR A 96 14.61 -19.73 -4.64
C THR A 96 14.25 -18.56 -3.73
N VAL A 97 13.20 -17.82 -4.09
CA VAL A 97 12.55 -16.85 -3.20
C VAL A 97 11.26 -17.46 -2.65
N SER A 98 11.22 -17.63 -1.33
CA SER A 98 10.02 -18.03 -0.59
C SER A 98 9.38 -16.80 0.03
N MET A 99 8.06 -16.74 -0.02
CA MET A 99 7.29 -15.59 0.44
C MET A 99 6.07 -16.09 1.18
N ASP A 100 5.74 -15.45 2.29
CA ASP A 100 4.65 -15.87 3.17
C ASP A 100 3.88 -14.67 3.71
N VAL A 101 2.58 -14.86 3.89
CA VAL A 101 1.67 -13.91 4.53
C VAL A 101 0.70 -14.71 5.38
N GLU A 102 0.70 -14.47 6.69
CA GLU A 102 -0.14 -15.21 7.64
C GLU A 102 -1.64 -14.98 7.36
N SER A 103 -2.46 -15.96 7.73
CA SER A 103 -3.91 -15.98 7.44
C SER A 103 -4.74 -14.90 8.11
N ASP A 104 -4.27 -14.33 9.23
CA ASP A 104 -4.95 -13.27 9.98
C ASP A 104 -4.55 -11.86 9.54
N MET A 105 -3.74 -11.75 8.48
CA MET A 105 -3.35 -10.48 7.91
C MET A 105 -4.48 -9.80 7.15
N TYR A 106 -4.57 -8.47 7.28
CA TYR A 106 -5.59 -7.67 6.61
C TYR A 106 -5.26 -7.36 5.14
N SER A 107 -4.05 -7.62 4.69
CA SER A 107 -3.62 -7.24 3.34
C SER A 107 -2.65 -8.26 2.75
N ARG A 108 -2.58 -8.26 1.42
CA ARG A 108 -1.62 -9.05 0.65
C ARG A 108 -0.19 -8.58 0.90
N GLY A 109 0.79 -9.46 0.77
CA GLY A 109 2.20 -9.10 0.76
C GLY A 109 2.64 -8.60 -0.62
N LYS A 110 3.46 -7.57 -0.68
CA LYS A 110 4.15 -7.14 -1.91
C LYS A 110 5.65 -7.37 -1.76
N VAL A 111 6.22 -8.24 -2.58
CA VAL A 111 7.64 -8.57 -2.55
C VAL A 111 8.33 -7.92 -3.74
N THR A 112 9.50 -7.33 -3.50
CA THR A 112 10.38 -6.83 -4.56
C THR A 112 11.72 -7.52 -4.44
N VAL A 113 12.19 -8.09 -5.54
CA VAL A 113 13.50 -8.68 -5.71
C VAL A 113 14.27 -7.83 -6.71
N VAL A 114 15.47 -7.39 -6.37
CA VAL A 114 16.37 -6.65 -7.27
C VAL A 114 17.66 -7.43 -7.39
N ILE A 115 18.10 -7.67 -8.62
CA ILE A 115 19.27 -8.50 -8.91
C ILE A 115 20.35 -7.61 -9.49
N TYR A 116 21.57 -7.76 -8.95
CA TYR A 116 22.78 -7.11 -9.43
C TYR A 116 23.80 -8.15 -9.83
N ASP A 117 24.58 -7.87 -10.88
CA ASP A 117 25.70 -8.72 -11.26
C ASP A 117 26.85 -8.62 -10.24
N ARG A 118 27.88 -9.44 -10.42
CA ARG A 118 29.09 -9.45 -9.59
C ARG A 118 29.86 -8.12 -9.55
N ASN A 119 29.62 -7.22 -10.51
CA ASN A 119 30.24 -5.90 -10.60
C ASN A 119 29.36 -4.81 -9.97
N GLY A 120 28.22 -5.18 -9.38
CA GLY A 120 27.25 -4.25 -8.82
C GLY A 120 26.41 -3.52 -9.86
N GLN A 121 26.35 -4.00 -11.10
CA GLN A 121 25.45 -3.47 -12.13
C GLN A 121 24.06 -4.05 -11.96
N TRP A 122 23.03 -3.21 -12.09
CA TRP A 122 21.65 -3.65 -12.04
C TRP A 122 21.34 -4.55 -13.23
N VAL A 123 20.71 -5.71 -12.97
CA VAL A 123 20.35 -6.71 -13.98
C VAL A 123 18.84 -6.77 -14.17
N ASP A 124 18.09 -6.91 -13.08
CA ASP A 124 16.63 -7.09 -13.16
C ASP A 124 15.91 -6.64 -11.88
N THR A 125 14.59 -6.45 -11.97
CA THR A 125 13.70 -6.24 -10.83
C THR A 125 12.39 -6.98 -11.00
N GLN A 126 12.13 -7.89 -10.07
CA GLN A 126 10.96 -8.74 -10.07
C GLN A 126 10.02 -8.36 -8.92
N LYS A 127 8.72 -8.34 -9.19
CA LYS A 127 7.71 -7.91 -8.22
C LYS A 127 6.61 -8.95 -8.11
N TYR A 128 6.30 -9.33 -6.88
CA TYR A 128 5.30 -10.35 -6.57
C TYR A 128 4.25 -9.82 -5.62
N THR A 129 3.05 -10.36 -5.76
CA THR A 129 1.98 -10.21 -4.77
C THR A 129 1.64 -11.58 -4.21
N VAL A 130 1.54 -11.66 -2.89
CA VAL A 130 1.26 -12.89 -2.14
C VAL A 130 -0.08 -12.74 -1.43
N GLY A 131 -0.93 -13.75 -1.56
CA GLY A 131 -2.25 -13.78 -0.92
C GLY A 131 -2.15 -13.88 0.60
N ILE A 132 -3.19 -13.43 1.30
CA ILE A 132 -3.33 -13.67 2.74
C ILE A 132 -3.48 -15.17 2.99
N GLY A 133 -2.78 -15.71 3.99
CA GLY A 133 -2.76 -17.14 4.31
C GLY A 133 -2.12 -18.00 3.22
N ALA A 134 -1.25 -17.41 2.39
CA ALA A 134 -0.61 -18.10 1.29
C ALA A 134 0.91 -18.03 1.40
N ARG A 135 1.54 -19.18 1.16
CA ARG A 135 2.96 -19.29 0.89
C ARG A 135 3.18 -19.46 -0.61
N ARG A 136 4.18 -18.77 -1.15
CA ARG A 136 4.60 -18.90 -2.55
C ARG A 136 6.11 -19.06 -2.62
N GLU A 137 6.55 -19.99 -3.45
CA GLU A 137 7.95 -20.19 -3.79
C GLU A 137 8.12 -20.00 -5.29
N ILE A 138 9.20 -19.34 -5.67
CA ILE A 138 9.59 -19.08 -7.04
C ILE A 138 11.09 -19.29 -7.15
N ASN A 139 11.54 -19.74 -8.31
CA ASN A 139 12.94 -19.61 -8.68
C ASN A 139 13.13 -18.27 -9.37
N LEU A 140 14.33 -17.71 -9.22
CA LEU A 140 14.68 -16.48 -9.92
C LEU A 140 15.09 -16.80 -11.36
N ASP A 141 14.45 -16.09 -12.28
CA ASP A 141 14.73 -16.19 -13.71
C ASP A 141 15.11 -14.81 -14.24
N ILE A 142 16.32 -14.65 -14.77
CA ILE A 142 16.72 -13.42 -15.47
C ILE A 142 16.90 -13.71 -16.97
N PRO A 143 16.80 -12.71 -17.86
CA PRO A 143 17.05 -12.94 -19.27
C PRO A 143 18.41 -13.59 -19.53
N GLY A 144 18.41 -14.80 -20.09
CA GLY A 144 19.61 -15.58 -20.37
C GLY A 144 20.01 -16.60 -19.29
N TYR A 145 19.36 -16.60 -18.12
CA TYR A 145 19.61 -17.54 -17.03
C TYR A 145 18.29 -17.95 -16.36
N THR A 146 17.91 -19.21 -16.48
CA THR A 146 16.63 -19.73 -15.97
C THR A 146 16.89 -20.72 -14.85
N ASN A 147 16.42 -20.43 -13.63
CA ASN A 147 16.66 -21.18 -12.39
C ASN A 147 18.14 -21.45 -12.07
N ASP A 148 19.06 -20.61 -12.53
CA ASP A 148 20.51 -20.74 -12.30
C ASP A 148 21.17 -19.37 -12.48
N LEU A 149 21.13 -18.54 -11.44
CA LEU A 149 21.82 -17.25 -11.42
C LEU A 149 23.33 -17.49 -11.35
N PRO A 150 24.14 -16.75 -12.12
CA PRO A 150 25.58 -16.91 -12.00
C PRO A 150 26.08 -16.58 -10.59
N GLU A 151 26.97 -17.45 -10.11
CA GLU A 151 27.72 -17.30 -8.87
C GLU A 151 28.25 -15.86 -8.66
N GLY A 152 27.99 -15.32 -7.47
CA GLY A 152 28.39 -13.97 -7.06
C GLY A 152 27.38 -12.87 -7.42
N TYR A 153 26.21 -13.22 -7.96
CA TYR A 153 25.13 -12.26 -8.19
C TYR A 153 24.46 -11.85 -6.87
N GLY A 154 24.31 -10.54 -6.69
CA GLY A 154 23.65 -9.99 -5.51
C GLY A 154 22.13 -9.99 -5.66
N VAL A 155 21.44 -10.64 -4.72
CA VAL A 155 19.97 -10.68 -4.69
C VAL A 155 19.45 -9.87 -3.52
N TYR A 156 18.69 -8.81 -3.79
CA TYR A 156 18.14 -7.92 -2.77
C TYR A 156 16.64 -8.12 -2.66
N THR A 157 16.15 -8.54 -1.51
CA THR A 157 14.71 -8.78 -1.29
C THR A 157 14.15 -7.83 -0.25
N LYS A 158 12.88 -7.44 -0.42
CA LYS A 158 12.07 -6.80 0.62
C LYS A 158 10.63 -7.22 0.49
N ILE A 159 9.90 -7.15 1.59
CA ILE A 159 8.44 -7.33 1.62
C ILE A 159 7.76 -6.11 2.22
N CYS A 160 6.61 -5.74 1.66
CA CYS A 160 5.77 -4.63 2.11
C CYS A 160 4.34 -5.10 2.38
N VAL A 161 3.68 -4.39 3.29
CA VAL A 161 2.27 -4.59 3.63
C VAL A 161 1.39 -3.96 2.55
N GLY A 162 0.84 -4.77 1.65
CA GLY A 162 -0.26 -4.45 0.74
C GLY A 162 -0.27 -3.04 0.15
N LEU A 163 -1.28 -2.26 0.51
CA LEU A 163 -1.50 -0.89 0.00
C LEU A 163 -0.75 0.19 0.80
N SER A 164 0.13 -0.19 1.73
CA SER A 164 0.91 0.75 2.54
C SER A 164 2.37 0.83 2.08
N ASP A 165 3.08 1.85 2.58
CA ASP A 165 4.53 2.01 2.40
C ASP A 165 5.36 1.30 3.49
N THR A 166 4.70 0.55 4.39
CA THR A 166 5.39 -0.20 5.45
C THR A 166 6.08 -1.41 4.83
N CYS A 167 7.42 -1.39 4.86
CA CYS A 167 8.27 -2.42 4.28
C CYS A 167 9.40 -2.81 5.23
N THR A 168 9.96 -4.00 5.03
CA THR A 168 11.31 -4.29 5.52
C THR A 168 12.33 -3.39 4.80
N PRO A 169 13.52 -3.16 5.38
CA PRO A 169 14.66 -2.78 4.56
C PRO A 169 14.97 -3.88 3.54
N TYR A 170 15.71 -3.53 2.49
CA TYR A 170 16.27 -4.55 1.60
C TYR A 170 17.29 -5.39 2.35
N VAL A 171 17.21 -6.71 2.21
CA VAL A 171 18.24 -7.65 2.68
C VAL A 171 18.97 -8.20 1.47
N ARG A 172 20.30 -8.27 1.56
CA ARG A 172 21.17 -8.74 0.48
C ARG A 172 21.59 -10.18 0.72
N GLY A 173 21.28 -11.04 -0.23
CA GLY A 173 21.84 -12.38 -0.40
C GLY A 173 22.85 -12.42 -1.54
N ASN A 174 23.40 -13.61 -1.73
CA ASN A 174 24.34 -13.92 -2.80
C ASN A 174 23.92 -15.28 -3.38
N ALA A 175 23.74 -15.34 -4.70
CA ALA A 175 23.76 -16.61 -5.40
C ALA A 175 25.19 -17.14 -5.30
#